data_AF-A0A537JT57-F1
#
_entry.id   AF-A0A537JT57-F1
#
_cell.length_a   1.000
_cell.length_b   1.000
_cell.length_c   1.000
_cell.angle_alpha   90.00
_cell.angle_beta   90.00
_cell.angle_gamma   90.00
#
_symmetry.space_group_name_H-M   'P 1'
#
loop_
_entity.id
_entity.type
_entity.pdbx_description
1 polymer ?
#
loop_
_entity_poly.entity_id
_entity_poly.type
_entity_poly.pdbx_seq_one_letter_code
_entity_poly.pdbx_strand_id
1 'polypeptide(L)'
;MARTAVALVAIALMLGFAIGSAYTQPPDWNKGTTDEKIKRLSDLQPGLGTVMADYGTRFTNAYYAAKGGNFELAAYMIKEMKESQEIAETTRPARAPALKAFESNYLDKLDAAAKAKDWSQYQTLTPRVINACNQCHAKVQMAYIVYQLPAEPEAPLKMSK
;
A
#
# COMPACT_ATOMS: atom_id res chain seq x y z
N MET A 1 6.47 31.35 54.98
CA MET A 1 6.91 30.13 54.26
C MET A 1 5.75 29.32 53.64
N ALA A 2 4.51 29.41 54.14
CA ALA A 2 3.37 28.67 53.56
C ALA A 2 2.73 29.31 52.30
N ARG A 3 2.98 30.60 52.00
CA ARG A 3 2.36 31.30 50.86
C ARG A 3 3.08 31.09 49.52
N THR A 4 4.37 30.75 49.54
CA THR A 4 5.17 30.51 48.32
C THR A 4 5.05 29.08 47.79
N ALA A 5 4.73 28.10 48.65
CA ALA A 5 4.52 26.71 48.24
C ALA A 5 3.19 26.49 47.48
N VAL A 6 2.15 27.26 47.78
CA VAL A 6 0.84 27.16 47.10
C VAL A 6 0.89 27.69 45.66
N ALA A 7 1.73 28.69 45.39
CA ALA A 7 1.88 29.25 44.04
C ALA A 7 2.61 28.30 43.06
N LEU A 8 3.54 27.48 43.56
CA LEU A 8 4.32 26.54 42.72
C LEU A 8 3.54 25.27 42.36
N VAL A 9 2.62 24.82 43.20
CA VAL A 9 1.74 23.67 42.90
C VAL A 9 0.67 24.04 41.86
N ALA A 10 0.19 25.29 41.86
CA ALA A 10 -0.79 25.77 40.89
C ALA A 10 -0.24 25.86 39.45
N ILE A 11 1.04 26.17 39.28
CA ILE A 11 1.67 26.29 37.94
C ILE A 11 1.95 24.91 37.33
N ALA A 12 2.34 23.92 38.14
CA ALA A 12 2.58 22.55 37.68
C ALA A 12 1.29 21.83 37.21
N LEU A 13 0.13 22.16 37.78
CA LEU A 13 -1.16 21.63 37.34
C LEU A 13 -1.69 22.30 36.05
N MET A 14 -1.31 23.54 35.74
CA MET A 14 -1.69 24.20 34.48
C MET A 14 -0.86 23.72 33.27
N LEU A 15 0.37 23.25 33.48
CA LEU A 15 1.21 22.68 32.41
C LEU A 15 0.80 21.25 32.02
N GLY A 16 0.22 20.48 32.95
CA GLY A 16 -0.30 19.13 32.67
C GLY A 16 -1.59 19.11 31.82
N PHE A 17 -2.37 20.20 31.83
CA PHE A 17 -3.65 20.29 31.12
C PHE A 17 -3.52 20.79 29.67
N ALA A 18 -2.45 21.53 29.36
CA ALA A 18 -2.21 22.07 28.02
C ALA A 18 -1.82 20.98 26.99
N ILE A 19 -1.20 19.88 27.44
CA ILE A 19 -0.74 18.80 26.56
C ILE A 19 -1.91 17.88 26.14
N GLY A 20 -2.97 17.80 26.94
CA GLY A 20 -4.15 16.98 26.63
C GLY A 20 -5.12 17.59 25.61
N SER A 21 -5.03 18.90 25.34
CA SER A 21 -6.04 19.64 24.55
C SER A 21 -5.78 19.65 23.04
N ALA A 22 -4.56 19.33 22.60
CA ALA A 22 -4.21 19.34 21.17
C ALA A 22 -4.85 18.17 20.38
N TYR A 23 -5.30 17.11 21.06
CA TYR A 23 -5.92 15.93 20.45
C TYR A 23 -7.45 15.88 20.60
N THR A 24 -8.07 16.80 21.32
CA THR A 24 -9.52 16.75 21.62
C THR A 24 -10.38 17.58 20.67
N GLN A 25 -9.77 18.41 19.81
CA GLN A 25 -10.54 19.18 18.82
C GLN A 25 -10.59 18.42 17.49
N PRO A 26 -11.78 18.20 16.92
CA PRO A 26 -11.89 17.61 15.58
C PRO A 26 -11.10 18.47 14.59
N PRO A 27 -10.38 17.85 13.64
CA PRO A 27 -9.48 18.58 12.76
C PRO A 27 -10.24 19.62 11.94
N ASP A 28 -9.60 20.78 11.71
CA ASP A 28 -10.24 21.96 11.13
C ASP A 28 -10.82 21.73 9.72
N TRP A 29 -10.36 20.69 9.03
CA TRP A 29 -10.80 20.33 7.69
C TRP A 29 -12.05 19.43 7.65
N ASN A 30 -12.40 18.73 8.73
CA ASN A 30 -13.49 17.75 8.76
C ASN A 30 -14.68 18.22 9.61
N LYS A 31 -15.31 19.32 9.20
CA LYS A 31 -16.46 19.94 9.87
C LYS A 31 -17.79 19.51 9.26
N GLY A 32 -18.88 19.79 9.97
CA GLY A 32 -20.25 19.50 9.55
C GLY A 32 -20.90 18.34 10.31
N THR A 33 -22.02 17.87 9.78
CA THR A 33 -22.75 16.68 10.23
C THR A 33 -21.89 15.41 10.11
N THR A 34 -22.29 14.34 10.79
CA THR A 34 -21.60 13.05 10.69
C THR A 34 -21.52 12.55 9.25
N ASP A 35 -22.61 12.68 8.48
CA ASP A 35 -22.66 12.22 7.09
C ASP A 35 -21.71 13.02 6.18
N GLU A 36 -21.64 14.35 6.36
CA GLU A 36 -20.69 15.19 5.61
C GLU A 36 -19.24 14.83 5.93
N LYS A 37 -18.95 14.51 7.20
CA LYS A 37 -17.62 14.08 7.63
C LYS A 37 -17.24 12.73 7.03
N ILE A 38 -18.16 11.76 7.03
CA ILE A 38 -17.95 10.44 6.42
C ILE A 38 -17.75 10.59 4.91
N LYS A 39 -18.58 11.39 4.25
CA LYS A 39 -18.44 11.66 2.82
C LYS A 39 -17.06 12.25 2.52
N ARG A 40 -16.61 13.24 3.30
CA ARG A 40 -15.31 13.87 3.09
C ARG A 40 -14.15 12.90 3.32
N LEU A 41 -14.22 12.05 4.34
CA LEU A 41 -13.26 10.97 4.57
C LEU A 41 -13.22 9.96 3.40
N SER A 42 -14.39 9.64 2.83
CA SER A 42 -14.51 8.76 1.67
C SER A 42 -13.91 9.39 0.40
N ASP A 43 -14.17 10.68 0.17
CA ASP A 43 -13.65 11.43 -0.98
C ASP A 43 -12.11 11.59 -0.91
N LEU A 44 -11.52 11.56 0.29
CA LEU A 44 -10.06 11.64 0.50
C LEU A 44 -9.31 10.32 0.24
N GLN A 45 -10.00 9.20 0.06
CA GLN A 45 -9.33 7.92 -0.16
C GLN A 45 -8.43 7.98 -1.39
N PRO A 46 -7.16 7.50 -1.30
CA PRO A 46 -6.25 7.50 -2.43
C PRO A 46 -6.87 6.91 -3.69
N GLY A 47 -6.54 7.49 -4.83
CA GLY A 47 -6.91 6.92 -6.13
C GLY A 47 -6.15 5.63 -6.41
N LEU A 48 -6.61 4.91 -7.44
CA LEU A 48 -5.93 3.68 -7.90
C LEU A 48 -4.48 3.92 -8.31
N GLY A 49 -4.10 5.16 -8.69
CA GLY A 49 -2.72 5.52 -9.00
C GLY A 49 -1.75 5.29 -7.84
N THR A 50 -2.15 5.58 -6.59
CA THR A 50 -1.33 5.31 -5.40
C THR A 50 -1.13 3.81 -5.20
N VAL A 51 -2.19 3.02 -5.36
CA VAL A 51 -2.13 1.56 -5.28
C VAL A 51 -1.22 1.01 -6.39
N MET A 52 -1.34 1.50 -7.62
CA MET A 52 -0.53 1.02 -8.75
C MET A 52 0.95 1.39 -8.64
N ALA A 53 1.29 2.52 -8.01
CA ALA A 53 2.68 2.87 -7.71
C ALA A 53 3.32 1.90 -6.70
N ASP A 54 2.60 1.56 -5.63
CA ASP A 54 3.02 0.53 -4.68
C ASP A 54 3.13 -0.84 -5.35
N TYR A 55 2.17 -1.17 -6.22
CA TYR A 55 2.16 -2.40 -7.01
C TYR A 55 3.42 -2.60 -7.85
N GLY A 56 3.84 -1.57 -8.59
CA GLY A 56 5.06 -1.63 -9.41
C GLY A 56 6.32 -1.84 -8.56
N THR A 57 6.38 -1.18 -7.41
CA THR A 57 7.50 -1.31 -6.45
C THR A 57 7.54 -2.73 -5.89
N ARG A 58 6.42 -3.23 -5.38
CA ARG A 58 6.32 -4.57 -4.77
C ARG A 58 6.57 -5.68 -5.79
N PHE A 59 6.05 -5.56 -7.01
CA PHE A 59 6.31 -6.53 -8.06
C PHE A 59 7.80 -6.62 -8.42
N THR A 60 8.46 -5.47 -8.54
CA THR A 60 9.92 -5.40 -8.77
C THR A 60 10.67 -6.10 -7.64
N ASN A 61 10.33 -5.78 -6.39
CA ASN A 61 10.95 -6.39 -5.21
C ASN A 61 10.69 -7.90 -5.14
N ALA A 62 9.48 -8.35 -5.48
CA ALA A 62 9.13 -9.76 -5.52
C ALA A 62 9.99 -10.55 -6.51
N TYR A 63 10.16 -10.01 -7.72
CA TYR A 63 11.01 -10.61 -8.75
C TYR A 63 12.46 -10.73 -8.29
N TYR A 64 13.05 -9.65 -7.77
CA TYR A 64 14.43 -9.67 -7.32
C TYR A 64 14.66 -10.52 -6.09
N ALA A 65 13.70 -10.57 -5.17
CA ALA A 65 13.73 -11.48 -4.04
C ALA A 65 13.71 -12.95 -4.49
N ALA A 66 12.83 -13.32 -5.43
CA ALA A 66 12.81 -14.68 -5.99
C ALA A 66 14.13 -15.01 -6.72
N LYS A 67 14.64 -14.07 -7.53
CA LYS A 67 15.93 -14.21 -8.23
C LYS A 67 17.10 -14.40 -7.27
N GLY A 68 17.08 -13.73 -6.12
CA GLY A 68 18.08 -13.85 -5.06
C GLY A 68 17.90 -15.07 -4.15
N GLY A 69 16.87 -15.89 -4.37
CA GLY A 69 16.54 -17.05 -3.53
C GLY A 69 15.81 -16.71 -2.22
N ASN A 70 15.45 -15.44 -2.00
CA ASN A 70 14.61 -15.01 -0.88
C ASN A 70 13.12 -15.14 -1.23
N PHE A 71 12.68 -16.38 -1.44
CA PHE A 71 11.31 -16.68 -1.85
C PHE A 71 10.23 -16.29 -0.83
N GLU A 72 10.57 -16.26 0.45
CA GLU A 72 9.68 -15.81 1.51
C GLU A 72 9.36 -14.31 1.36
N LEU A 73 10.38 -13.49 1.04
CA LEU A 73 10.17 -12.08 0.71
C LEU A 73 9.38 -11.93 -0.60
N ALA A 74 9.64 -12.77 -1.60
CA ALA A 74 8.90 -12.75 -2.86
C ALA A 74 7.39 -13.02 -2.65
N ALA A 75 7.05 -14.07 -1.89
CA ALA A 75 5.67 -14.40 -1.56
C ALA A 75 5.01 -13.30 -0.71
N TYR A 76 5.75 -12.71 0.25
CA TYR A 76 5.26 -11.59 1.04
C TYR A 76 4.90 -10.38 0.17
N MET A 77 5.76 -10.00 -0.78
CA MET A 77 5.50 -8.87 -1.67
C MET A 77 4.26 -9.11 -2.55
N ILE A 78 4.06 -10.33 -3.06
CA ILE A 78 2.88 -10.68 -3.86
C ILE A 78 1.61 -10.68 -3.00
N LYS A 79 1.66 -11.19 -1.77
CA LYS A 79 0.54 -11.13 -0.82
C LYS A 79 0.09 -9.70 -0.60
N GLU A 80 1.01 -8.79 -0.36
CA GLU A 80 0.68 -7.40 -0.09
C GLU A 80 0.18 -6.66 -1.35
N MET A 81 0.66 -7.03 -2.55
CA MET A 81 0.05 -6.55 -3.79
C MET A 81 -1.43 -6.93 -3.83
N LYS A 82 -1.79 -8.19 -3.53
CA LYS A 82 -3.19 -8.64 -3.47
C LYS A 82 -4.00 -7.85 -2.44
N GLU A 83 -3.48 -7.68 -1.22
CA GLU A 83 -4.17 -6.92 -0.16
C GLU A 83 -4.37 -5.45 -0.54
N SER A 84 -3.39 -4.81 -1.19
CA SER A 84 -3.53 -3.44 -1.70
C SER A 84 -4.60 -3.35 -2.81
N GLN A 85 -4.74 -4.42 -3.61
CA GLN A 85 -5.77 -4.51 -4.64
C GLN A 85 -7.16 -4.64 -4.05
N GLU A 86 -7.36 -5.45 -3.00
CA GLU A 86 -8.65 -5.62 -2.33
C GLU A 86 -9.22 -4.30 -1.80
N ILE A 87 -8.36 -3.39 -1.33
CA ILE A 87 -8.73 -2.02 -0.96
C ILE A 87 -9.28 -1.26 -2.18
N ALA A 88 -8.60 -1.36 -3.32
CA ALA A 88 -9.05 -0.74 -4.57
C ALA A 88 -10.36 -1.36 -5.09
N GLU A 89 -10.53 -2.67 -4.98
CA GLU A 89 -11.77 -3.36 -5.36
C GLU A 89 -12.96 -2.87 -4.55
N THR A 90 -12.77 -2.68 -3.24
CA THR A 90 -13.81 -2.19 -2.32
C THR A 90 -14.13 -0.73 -2.59
N THR A 91 -13.11 0.11 -2.73
CA THR A 91 -13.29 1.57 -2.86
C THR A 91 -13.65 2.00 -4.28
N ARG A 92 -13.42 1.16 -5.30
CA ARG A 92 -13.68 1.43 -6.72
C ARG A 92 -14.36 0.20 -7.38
N PRO A 93 -15.63 -0.10 -7.05
CA PRO A 93 -16.30 -1.32 -7.49
C PRO A 93 -16.37 -1.51 -9.01
N ALA A 94 -16.41 -0.41 -9.79
CA ALA A 94 -16.37 -0.47 -11.25
C ALA A 94 -15.05 -1.06 -11.81
N ARG A 95 -13.97 -1.07 -11.02
CA ARG A 95 -12.67 -1.66 -11.38
C ARG A 95 -12.49 -3.08 -10.85
N ALA A 96 -13.28 -3.48 -9.86
CA ALA A 96 -13.10 -4.74 -9.14
C ALA A 96 -13.07 -5.99 -10.04
N PRO A 97 -13.94 -6.15 -11.06
CA PRO A 97 -13.90 -7.33 -11.92
C PRO A 97 -12.55 -7.50 -12.67
N ALA A 98 -11.97 -6.39 -13.16
CA ALA A 98 -10.70 -6.41 -13.87
C ALA A 98 -9.53 -6.73 -12.93
N LEU A 99 -9.56 -6.18 -11.71
CA LEU A 99 -8.58 -6.43 -10.67
C LEU A 99 -8.59 -7.91 -10.23
N LYS A 100 -9.75 -8.46 -9.88
CA LYS A 100 -9.91 -9.89 -9.53
C LYS A 100 -9.47 -10.83 -10.65
N ALA A 101 -9.79 -10.47 -11.90
CA ALA A 101 -9.34 -11.23 -13.05
C ALA A 101 -7.82 -11.17 -13.22
N PHE A 102 -7.18 -10.03 -12.94
CA PHE A 102 -5.72 -9.93 -12.98
C PHE A 102 -5.08 -10.81 -11.91
N GLU A 103 -5.56 -10.75 -10.68
CA GLU A 103 -5.05 -11.56 -9.57
C GLU A 103 -5.10 -13.06 -9.88
N SER A 104 -6.29 -13.58 -10.19
CA SER A 104 -6.52 -15.02 -10.41
C SER A 104 -5.77 -15.56 -11.64
N ASN A 105 -5.63 -14.77 -12.70
CA ASN A 105 -4.97 -15.22 -13.92
C ASN A 105 -3.43 -15.19 -13.83
N TYR A 106 -2.88 -14.28 -13.02
CA TYR A 106 -1.45 -13.94 -13.04
C TYR A 106 -0.78 -14.05 -11.67
N LEU A 107 -1.27 -13.33 -10.66
CA LEU A 107 -0.60 -13.27 -9.36
C LEU A 107 -0.68 -14.58 -8.58
N ASP A 108 -1.80 -15.30 -8.65
CA ASP A 108 -1.93 -16.58 -7.93
C ASP A 108 -0.90 -17.62 -8.41
N LYS A 109 -0.61 -17.63 -9.72
CA LYS A 109 0.43 -18.52 -10.29
C LYS A 109 1.83 -18.09 -9.89
N LEU A 110 2.08 -16.78 -9.83
CA LEU A 110 3.37 -16.23 -9.42
C LEU A 110 3.63 -16.48 -7.93
N ASP A 111 2.61 -16.32 -7.09
CA ASP A 111 2.64 -16.64 -5.66
C ASP A 111 2.87 -18.13 -5.43
N ALA A 112 2.17 -19.00 -6.18
CA ALA A 112 2.39 -20.44 -6.12
C ALA A 112 3.84 -20.82 -6.46
N ALA A 113 4.42 -20.24 -7.52
CA ALA A 113 5.82 -20.46 -7.88
C ALA A 113 6.78 -19.96 -6.79
N ALA A 114 6.50 -18.81 -6.17
CA ALA A 114 7.30 -18.31 -5.04
C ALA A 114 7.25 -19.26 -3.84
N LYS A 115 6.06 -19.70 -3.44
CA LYS A 115 5.85 -20.64 -2.32
C LYS A 115 6.51 -21.99 -2.57
N ALA A 116 6.50 -22.45 -3.82
CA ALA A 116 7.20 -23.67 -4.25
C ALA A 116 8.72 -23.50 -4.37
N LYS A 117 9.25 -22.27 -4.23
CA LYS A 117 10.67 -21.92 -4.46
C LYS A 117 11.15 -22.28 -5.87
N ASP A 118 10.24 -22.22 -6.85
CA ASP A 118 10.50 -22.58 -8.24
C ASP A 118 10.89 -21.32 -9.04
N TRP A 119 12.20 -21.05 -9.07
CA TRP A 119 12.74 -19.93 -9.85
C TRP A 119 12.42 -20.05 -11.34
N SER A 120 12.50 -21.26 -11.92
CA SER A 120 12.30 -21.47 -13.36
C SER A 120 10.88 -21.10 -13.78
N GLN A 121 9.89 -21.56 -13.01
CA GLN A 121 8.50 -21.22 -13.23
C GLN A 121 8.24 -19.73 -12.96
N TYR A 122 8.78 -19.18 -11.88
CA TYR A 122 8.63 -17.76 -11.53
C TYR A 122 9.16 -16.85 -12.66
N GLN A 123 10.36 -17.13 -13.14
CA GLN A 123 11.00 -16.41 -14.24
C GLN A 123 10.18 -16.51 -15.52
N THR A 124 9.62 -17.68 -15.82
CA THR A 124 8.75 -17.90 -16.99
C THR A 124 7.42 -17.13 -16.90
N LEU A 125 6.87 -16.98 -15.70
CA LEU A 125 5.61 -16.26 -15.47
C LEU A 125 5.78 -14.74 -15.52
N THR A 126 6.92 -14.22 -15.04
CA THR A 126 7.21 -12.79 -14.93
C THR A 126 6.85 -11.96 -16.17
N PRO A 127 7.32 -12.28 -17.40
CA PRO A 127 6.98 -11.48 -18.58
C PRO A 127 5.47 -11.50 -18.92
N ARG A 128 4.74 -12.56 -18.54
CA ARG A 128 3.28 -12.62 -18.72
C ARG A 128 2.56 -11.64 -17.79
N VAL A 129 3.03 -11.53 -16.55
CA VAL A 129 2.52 -10.55 -15.57
C VAL A 129 2.79 -9.13 -16.06
N ILE A 130 4.01 -8.82 -16.50
CA ILE A 130 4.39 -7.50 -17.05
C ILE A 130 3.48 -7.11 -18.22
N ASN A 131 3.31 -8.03 -19.19
CA ASN A 131 2.43 -7.79 -20.31
C ASN A 131 0.98 -7.56 -19.88
N ALA A 132 0.48 -8.31 -18.90
CA ALA A 132 -0.86 -8.13 -18.37
C ALA A 132 -1.04 -6.79 -17.65
N CYS A 133 -0.04 -6.32 -16.89
CA CYS A 133 -0.06 -5.00 -16.26
C CYS A 133 -0.25 -3.91 -17.31
N ASN A 134 0.59 -3.94 -18.35
CA ASN A 134 0.58 -2.94 -19.41
C ASN A 134 -0.70 -2.99 -20.27
N GLN A 135 -1.25 -4.19 -20.50
CA GLN A 135 -2.56 -4.34 -21.15
C GLN A 135 -3.70 -3.79 -20.30
N CYS A 136 -3.66 -3.97 -18.98
CA CYS A 136 -4.65 -3.39 -18.07
C CYS A 136 -4.62 -1.86 -18.16
N HIS A 137 -3.43 -1.25 -18.12
CA HIS A 137 -3.26 0.20 -18.27
C HIS A 137 -3.81 0.71 -19.61
N ALA A 138 -3.53 0.01 -20.72
CA ALA A 138 -4.04 0.38 -22.03
C ALA A 138 -5.59 0.33 -22.09
N LYS A 139 -6.21 -0.71 -21.53
CA LYS A 139 -7.68 -0.87 -21.49
C LYS A 139 -8.39 0.24 -20.72
N VAL A 140 -7.72 0.85 -19.75
CA VAL A 140 -8.25 1.97 -18.96
C VAL A 140 -7.81 3.34 -19.49
N GLN A 141 -7.39 3.41 -20.77
CA GLN A 141 -6.95 4.63 -21.45
C GLN A 141 -5.71 5.28 -20.81
N MET A 142 -4.89 4.49 -20.16
CA MET A 142 -3.63 4.90 -19.51
C MET A 142 -2.43 4.21 -20.15
N ALA A 143 -2.44 4.01 -21.47
CA ALA A 143 -1.38 3.29 -22.20
C ALA A 143 0.01 3.95 -22.09
N TYR A 144 0.08 5.22 -21.68
CA TYR A 144 1.32 5.92 -21.37
C TYR A 144 1.97 5.47 -20.05
N ILE A 145 1.26 4.73 -19.21
CA ILE A 145 1.79 4.09 -18.00
C ILE A 145 2.28 2.70 -18.39
N VAL A 146 3.59 2.58 -18.60
CA VAL A 146 4.24 1.32 -18.99
C VAL A 146 5.16 0.88 -17.88
N TYR A 147 4.83 -0.23 -17.21
CA TYR A 147 5.75 -0.89 -16.30
C TYR A 147 6.87 -1.54 -17.10
N GLN A 148 8.10 -1.25 -16.69
CA GLN A 148 9.32 -1.90 -17.16
C GLN A 148 10.05 -2.43 -15.93
N LEU A 149 10.50 -3.69 -15.99
CA LEU A 149 11.30 -4.27 -14.92
C LEU A 149 12.69 -3.59 -14.95
N PRO A 150 13.08 -2.82 -13.91
CA PRO A 150 14.39 -2.18 -13.88
C PRO A 150 15.50 -3.23 -13.74
N ALA A 151 16.76 -2.84 -13.95
CA ALA A 151 17.93 -3.73 -13.82
C ALA A 151 18.24 -4.17 -12.38
N GLU A 152 17.74 -3.41 -11.40
CA GLU A 152 17.84 -3.67 -9.96
C GLU A 152 16.67 -3.03 -9.21
N PRO A 153 16.31 -3.52 -8.02
CA PRO A 153 15.26 -2.90 -7.21
C PRO A 153 15.81 -1.71 -6.42
N GLU A 154 15.03 -0.63 -6.31
CA GLU A 154 15.39 0.54 -5.51
C GLU A 154 15.19 0.33 -4.00
N ALA A 155 14.41 -0.68 -3.61
CA ALA A 155 14.06 -0.89 -2.22
C ALA A 155 15.29 -1.28 -1.38
N PRO A 156 15.46 -0.71 -0.17
CA PRO A 156 16.57 -1.01 0.73
C PRO A 156 16.38 -2.35 1.46
N LEU A 157 16.09 -3.41 0.71
CA LEU A 157 15.81 -4.76 1.21
C LEU A 157 16.89 -5.73 0.73
N LYS A 158 17.25 -6.69 1.59
CA LYS A 158 18.15 -7.77 1.21
C LYS A 158 17.39 -8.78 0.33
N MET A 159 17.63 -8.72 -0.99
CA MET A 159 16.97 -9.59 -1.96
C MET A 159 17.49 -11.02 -1.95
N SER A 160 18.73 -11.24 -1.52
CA SER A 160 19.32 -12.57 -1.38
C SER A 160 19.21 -13.09 0.04
N LYS A 161 19.17 -14.42 0.19
CA LYS A 161 19.34 -15.07 1.49
C LYS A 161 20.81 -15.23 1.84
#